data_AF-A0A7S1LT48-F1
#
_entry.id   AF-A0A7S1LT48-F1
#
_cell.length_a   1.000
_cell.length_b   1.000
_cell.length_c   1.000
_cell.angle_alpha   90.00
_cell.angle_beta   90.00
_cell.angle_gamma   90.00
#
_symmetry.space_group_name_H-M   'P 1'
#
loop_
_entity.id
_entity.type
_entity.pdbx_description
1 polymer ?
#
loop_
_entity_poly.entity_id
_entity_poly.type
_entity_poly.pdbx_seq_one_letter_code
_entity_poly.pdbx_strand_id
1 'polypeptide(L)'
;VICIAAPRRVALVPCGHFCLCEECLPRQARVDKRCPMCRADFAAGLRVIVPPAPPRSAADTRCASCRQRPRSHAAMPCGHLMLCGGCAAVAGGRLCQECHMPATSWHHIYMLTTGSAM
;
A
#
# COMPACT_ATOMS: atom_id res chain seq x y z
N VAL A 1 -1.77 -24.87 13.43
CA VAL A 1 -3.01 -24.59 12.64
C VAL A 1 -3.12 -23.09 12.41
N ILE A 2 -3.34 -22.66 11.16
CA ILE A 2 -3.51 -21.25 10.77
C ILE A 2 -5.01 -20.99 10.57
N CYS A 3 -5.55 -19.89 11.10
CA CYS A 3 -6.96 -19.57 10.91
C CYS A 3 -7.26 -19.18 9.46
N ILE A 4 -8.51 -19.35 9.03
CA ILE A 4 -9.02 -18.85 7.73
C ILE A 4 -10.02 -17.70 7.88
N ALA A 5 -10.51 -17.45 9.10
CA ALA A 5 -11.57 -16.49 9.37
C ALA A 5 -11.07 -15.04 9.50
N ALA A 6 -9.87 -14.83 10.05
CA ALA A 6 -9.36 -13.49 10.29
C ALA A 6 -8.70 -12.90 9.03
N PRO A 7 -8.80 -11.57 8.81
CA PRO A 7 -8.14 -10.90 7.70
C PRO A 7 -6.63 -11.08 7.80
N ARG A 8 -5.99 -11.36 6.65
CA ARG A 8 -4.54 -11.34 6.57
C ARG A 8 -4.09 -9.90 6.70
N ARG A 9 -3.20 -9.65 7.65
CA ARG A 9 -2.67 -8.31 7.98
C ARG A 9 -1.16 -8.33 8.20
N VAL A 10 -0.51 -9.45 7.92
CA VAL A 10 0.93 -9.64 8.11
C VAL A 10 1.57 -10.09 6.82
N ALA A 11 2.56 -9.32 6.34
CA ALA A 11 3.48 -9.73 5.28
C ALA A 11 4.73 -10.33 5.91
N LEU A 12 5.14 -11.53 5.47
CA LEU A 12 6.35 -12.19 5.97
C LEU A 12 7.60 -11.65 5.27
N VAL A 13 8.69 -11.45 6.01
CA VAL A 13 9.96 -10.94 5.47
C VAL A 13 11.00 -12.06 5.43
N PRO A 14 11.69 -12.30 4.30
CA PRO A 14 11.74 -11.44 3.11
C PRO A 14 10.74 -11.79 2.01
N CYS A 15 10.03 -12.93 2.10
CA CYS A 15 9.28 -13.47 0.97
C CYS A 15 8.03 -12.67 0.55
N GLY A 16 7.61 -11.67 1.34
CA GLY A 16 6.49 -10.77 1.07
C GLY A 16 5.10 -11.39 1.20
N HIS A 17 4.98 -12.71 1.42
CA HIS A 17 3.69 -13.39 1.42
C HIS A 17 2.78 -12.90 2.55
N PHE A 18 1.58 -12.48 2.14
CA PHE A 18 0.55 -11.90 2.99
C PHE A 18 -0.47 -12.94 3.46
N CYS A 19 -0.01 -13.92 4.23
CA CYS A 19 -0.75 -15.17 4.47
C CYS A 19 -1.15 -15.39 5.93
N LEU A 20 -0.77 -14.51 6.87
CA LEU A 20 -1.09 -14.66 8.30
C LEU A 20 -1.88 -13.44 8.83
N CYS A 21 -2.74 -13.69 9.82
CA CYS A 21 -3.27 -12.63 10.68
C CYS A 21 -2.31 -12.36 11.85
N GLU A 22 -2.58 -11.30 12.60
CA GLU A 22 -1.75 -10.85 13.73
C GLU A 22 -1.62 -11.92 14.84
N GLU A 23 -2.67 -12.72 15.05
CA GLU A 23 -2.66 -13.80 16.04
C GLU A 23 -1.98 -15.08 15.56
N CYS A 24 -2.03 -15.35 14.24
CA CYS A 24 -1.44 -16.57 13.68
C CYS A 24 0.08 -16.44 13.51
N LEU A 25 0.62 -15.23 13.29
CA LEU A 25 2.06 -15.00 13.17
C LEU A 25 2.86 -15.56 14.37
N PRO A 26 2.59 -15.14 15.63
CA PRO A 26 3.37 -15.62 16.77
C PRO A 26 3.19 -17.12 17.02
N ARG A 27 2.02 -17.69 16.69
CA ARG A 27 1.78 -19.14 16.79
C ARG A 27 2.61 -19.91 15.78
N GLN A 28 2.64 -19.44 14.53
CA GLN A 28 3.46 -20.05 13.48
C GLN A 28 4.94 -19.99 13.85
N ALA A 29 5.44 -18.83 14.28
CA ALA A 29 6.85 -18.64 14.62
C ALA A 29 7.36 -19.53 15.77
N ARG A 30 6.46 -20.05 16.63
CA ARG A 30 6.79 -21.01 17.71
C ARG A 30 6.86 -22.45 17.23
N VAL A 31 6.13 -22.80 16.18
CA VAL A 31 6.06 -24.16 15.64
C VAL A 31 7.05 -24.34 14.50
N ASP A 32 7.04 -23.41 13.54
CA ASP A 32 7.84 -23.47 12.32
C ASP A 32 8.04 -22.06 11.74
N LYS A 33 9.29 -21.58 11.71
CA LYS A 33 9.67 -20.26 11.19
C LYS A 33 9.70 -20.18 9.65
N ARG A 34 8.92 -21.01 8.97
CA ARG A 34 8.77 -21.02 7.52
C ARG A 34 7.42 -20.48 7.07
N CYS A 35 7.43 -19.79 5.93
CA CYS A 35 6.25 -19.25 5.30
C CYS A 35 5.29 -20.38 4.88
N PRO A 36 4.01 -20.35 5.24
CA PRO A 36 3.03 -21.36 4.83
C PRO A 36 2.82 -21.46 3.30
N MET A 37 3.12 -20.39 2.56
CA MET A 37 2.92 -20.32 1.11
C MET A 37 4.13 -20.86 0.33
N CYS A 38 5.32 -20.32 0.60
CA CYS A 38 6.52 -20.66 -0.17
C CYS A 38 7.57 -21.47 0.61
N ARG A 39 7.33 -21.72 1.90
CA ARG A 39 8.22 -22.46 2.82
C ARG A 39 9.60 -21.84 3.06
N ALA A 40 9.86 -20.64 2.53
CA ALA A 40 11.05 -19.88 2.87
C ALA A 40 11.03 -19.47 4.36
N ASP A 41 12.20 -19.44 4.99
CA ASP A 41 12.34 -18.91 6.34
C ASP A 41 11.93 -17.44 6.38
N PHE A 42 11.23 -17.04 7.44
CA PHE A 42 10.91 -15.64 7.68
C PHE A 42 11.57 -15.14 8.97
N ALA A 43 12.15 -13.94 8.88
CA ALA A 43 12.80 -13.29 10.02
C ALA A 43 11.83 -12.43 10.83
N ALA A 44 10.81 -11.87 10.16
CA ALA A 44 9.84 -10.97 10.78
C ALA A 44 8.48 -11.02 10.05
N GLY A 45 7.45 -10.53 10.71
CA GLY A 45 6.17 -10.20 10.10
C GLY A 45 5.93 -8.69 10.17
N LEU A 46 5.65 -8.07 9.03
CA LEU A 46 5.28 -6.66 8.94
C LEU A 46 3.76 -6.55 8.97
N ARG A 47 3.23 -5.79 9.93
CA ARG A 47 1.80 -5.47 9.96
C ARG A 47 1.47 -4.52 8.82
N VAL A 48 0.69 -4.99 7.85
CA VAL A 48 0.18 -4.16 6.76
C VAL A 48 -1.12 -3.53 7.20
N ILE A 49 -1.07 -2.22 7.41
CA ILE A 49 -2.26 -1.41 7.59
C ILE A 49 -2.83 -1.16 6.19
N VAL A 50 -3.80 -1.99 5.78
CA VAL A 50 -4.60 -1.71 4.58
C VAL A 50 -5.71 -0.76 5.01
N PRO A 51 -5.66 0.55 4.66
CA PRO A 51 -6.80 1.41 4.86
C PRO A 51 -7.98 0.89 4.00
N PRO A 52 -9.23 1.10 4.41
CA PRO A 52 -10.37 0.77 3.56
C PRO A 52 -10.17 1.43 2.19
N ALA A 53 -10.14 0.62 1.14
CA ALA A 53 -9.96 1.14 -0.22
C ALA A 53 -11.14 2.08 -0.53
N PRO A 54 -10.92 3.36 -0.86
CA PRO A 54 -12.00 4.18 -1.33
C PRO A 54 -12.49 3.67 -2.70
N PRO A 55 -13.75 3.95 -3.06
CA PRO A 55 -14.25 3.69 -4.40
C PRO A 55 -13.36 4.42 -5.41
N ARG A 56 -12.76 3.65 -6.32
CA ARG A 56 -11.86 4.18 -7.34
C ARG A 56 -12.67 4.93 -8.39
N SER A 57 -12.32 6.18 -8.67
CA SER A 57 -12.45 6.70 -10.04
C SER A 57 -11.16 6.38 -10.80
N ALA A 58 -10.96 5.09 -11.13
CA ALA A 58 -9.77 4.62 -11.86
C ALA A 58 -9.67 5.20 -13.30
N ALA A 59 -10.66 5.97 -13.76
CA ALA A 59 -10.73 6.46 -15.12
C ALA A 59 -9.96 7.78 -15.35
N ASP A 60 -9.80 8.63 -14.33
CA ASP A 60 -9.17 9.94 -14.53
C ASP A 60 -7.73 9.96 -14.02
N THR A 61 -6.78 9.80 -14.94
CA THR A 61 -5.34 9.86 -14.68
C THR A 61 -4.82 11.29 -14.48
N ARG A 62 -5.67 12.32 -14.57
CA ARG A 62 -5.28 13.73 -14.42
C ARG A 62 -5.27 14.17 -12.96
N CYS A 63 -4.43 15.16 -12.66
CA CYS A 63 -4.30 15.81 -11.37
C CYS A 63 -5.66 16.28 -10.85
N ALA A 64 -6.04 15.87 -9.64
CA ALA A 64 -7.31 16.23 -9.03
C ALA A 64 -7.48 17.74 -8.84
N SER A 65 -6.37 18.47 -8.66
CA SER A 65 -6.39 19.93 -8.43
C SER A 65 -6.44 20.76 -9.71
N CYS A 66 -5.56 20.52 -10.69
CA CYS A 66 -5.49 21.35 -11.90
C CYS A 66 -6.15 20.73 -13.13
N ARG A 67 -6.38 19.41 -13.13
CA ARG A 67 -6.94 18.62 -14.25
C ARG A 67 -6.20 18.75 -15.60
N GLN A 68 -5.02 19.35 -15.61
CA GLN A 68 -4.23 19.60 -16.83
C GLN A 68 -3.08 18.59 -17.01
N ARG A 69 -2.47 18.15 -15.90
CA ARG A 69 -1.27 17.30 -15.90
C ARG A 69 -1.59 15.91 -15.34
N PRO A 70 -0.88 14.85 -15.74
CA PRO A 70 -1.04 13.54 -15.14
C PRO A 70 -0.67 13.56 -13.64
N ARG A 71 -1.28 12.66 -12.87
CA ARG A 71 -0.92 12.45 -11.46
C ARG A 71 0.47 11.80 -11.38
N SER A 72 1.32 12.28 -10.49
CA SER A 72 2.65 11.71 -10.22
C SER A 72 3.02 11.66 -8.74
N HIS A 73 2.25 12.32 -7.87
CA HIS A 73 2.52 12.40 -6.44
C HIS A 73 1.42 11.73 -5.61
N ALA A 74 1.85 10.85 -4.70
CA ALA A 74 0.99 10.19 -3.73
C ALA A 74 0.94 10.98 -2.41
N ALA A 75 -0.25 11.06 -1.81
CA ALA A 75 -0.44 11.58 -0.46
C ALA A 75 0.04 10.55 0.57
N MET A 76 0.89 10.95 1.52
CA MET A 76 1.35 10.08 2.59
C MET A 76 0.59 10.37 3.89
N PRO A 77 0.11 9.35 4.64
CA PRO A 77 0.44 7.93 4.49
C PRO A 77 -0.55 7.08 3.65
N CYS A 78 -1.65 7.66 3.16
CA CYS A 78 -2.70 6.87 2.50
C CYS A 78 -2.28 6.27 1.15
N GLY A 79 -1.23 6.78 0.51
CA GLY A 79 -0.70 6.31 -0.75
C GLY A 79 -1.53 6.68 -1.99
N HIS A 80 -2.61 7.45 -1.85
CA HIS A 80 -3.44 7.82 -2.99
C HIS A 80 -2.70 8.76 -3.95
N LEU A 81 -2.52 8.29 -5.19
CA LEU A 81 -1.94 9.04 -6.29
C LEU A 81 -3.00 9.99 -6.86
N MET A 82 -2.82 11.30 -6.63
CA MET A 82 -3.87 12.28 -6.97
C MET A 82 -3.37 13.65 -7.47
N LEU A 83 -2.12 14.03 -7.22
CA LEU A 83 -1.59 15.34 -7.64
C LEU A 83 -0.46 15.20 -8.67
N CYS A 84 -0.32 16.21 -9.54
CA CYS A 84 0.90 16.42 -10.33
C CYS A 84 1.97 17.12 -9.47
N GLY A 85 3.24 17.11 -9.92
CA GLY A 85 4.35 17.70 -9.17
C GLY A 85 4.18 19.19 -8.84
N GLY A 86 3.69 20.00 -9.77
CA GLY A 86 3.47 21.43 -9.51
C GLY A 86 2.37 21.69 -8.47
N CYS A 87 1.30 20.91 -8.48
CA CYS A 87 0.25 21.03 -7.47
C CYS A 87 0.70 20.47 -6.11
N ALA A 88 1.46 19.38 -6.10
CA ALA A 88 1.99 18.78 -4.88
C ALA A 88 2.97 19.72 -4.15
N ALA A 89 3.81 20.46 -4.89
CA ALA A 89 4.76 21.41 -4.34
C ALA A 89 4.10 22.56 -3.55
N VAL A 90 2.85 22.91 -3.88
CA VAL A 90 2.10 24.00 -3.22
C VAL A 90 0.94 23.50 -2.34
N ALA A 91 0.78 22.19 -2.17
CA ALA A 91 -0.38 21.58 -1.50
C ALA A 91 -0.29 21.52 0.04
N GLY A 92 0.73 22.13 0.67
CA GLY A 92 1.11 21.98 2.08
C GLY A 92 -0.02 21.62 3.07
N GLY A 93 0.14 20.50 3.78
CA GLY A 93 -0.69 20.09 4.93
C GLY A 93 -2.17 19.77 4.66
N ARG A 94 -2.58 19.63 3.40
CA ARG A 94 -3.99 19.36 3.04
C ARG A 94 -4.39 17.90 3.23
N LEU A 95 -5.70 17.68 3.38
CA LEU A 95 -6.30 16.35 3.31
C LEU A 95 -6.08 15.75 1.92
N CYS A 96 -5.85 14.44 1.85
CA CYS A 96 -5.99 13.69 0.62
C CYS A 96 -7.45 13.82 0.13
N GLN A 97 -7.69 14.31 -1.08
CA GLN A 97 -9.08 14.52 -1.56
C GLN A 97 -9.79 13.22 -1.97
N GLU A 98 -9.06 12.10 -2.02
CA GLU A 98 -9.65 10.79 -2.31
C GLU A 98 -10.23 10.14 -1.04
N CYS A 99 -9.55 10.28 0.10
CA CYS A 99 -9.97 9.63 1.36
C CYS A 99 -10.20 10.59 2.53
N HIS A 100 -9.99 11.89 2.33
CA HIS A 100 -10.08 12.95 3.33
C HIS A 100 -9.21 12.75 4.58
N MET A 101 -8.21 11.87 4.51
CA MET A 101 -7.23 11.67 5.57
C MET A 101 -6.11 12.72 5.48
N PRO A 102 -5.50 13.14 6.61
CA PRO A 102 -4.38 14.07 6.60
C PRO A 102 -3.20 13.58 5.73
N ALA A 103 -2.79 14.38 4.75
CA ALA A 103 -1.56 14.13 4.01
C ALA A 103 -0.41 14.92 4.67
N THR A 104 0.51 14.18 5.28
CA THR A 104 1.69 14.75 5.97
C THR A 104 2.80 15.11 4.98
N SER A 105 2.88 14.41 3.85
CA SER A 105 3.80 14.69 2.77
C SER A 105 3.25 14.23 1.42
N TRP A 106 3.88 14.70 0.34
CA TRP A 106 3.57 14.32 -1.04
C TRP A 106 4.81 13.74 -1.69
N HIS A 107 4.78 12.46 -2.04
CA HIS A 107 5.95 11.77 -2.58
C HIS A 107 5.76 11.49 -4.06
N HIS A 108 6.79 11.81 -4.85
CA HIS A 108 6.82 11.44 -6.26
C HIS A 108 6.93 9.92 -6.39
N ILE A 109 6.02 9.30 -7.12
CA ILE A 109 6.01 7.86 -7.35
C ILE A 109 6.42 7.57 -8.78
N TYR A 110 7.48 6.78 -8.93
CA TYR A 110 7.85 6.19 -10.21
C TYR A 110 7.00 4.94 -10.42
N MET A 111 6.14 4.96 -11.44
CA MET A 111 5.47 3.74 -11.88
C MET A 111 6.48 2.88 -12.61
N LEU A 112 6.85 1.75 -12.01
CA LEU A 112 7.56 0.70 -12.73
C LEU A 112 6.52 0.01 -13.61
N THR A 113 6.42 0.41 -14.87
CA THR A 113 5.65 -0.35 -15.85
C THR A 113 6.39 -1.68 -16.02
N THR A 114 5.77 -2.79 -15.62
CA THR A 114 6.14 -4.07 -16.19
C THR A 114 5.80 -3.95 -17.66
N GLY A 115 6.80 -3.70 -18.50
CA GLY A 115 6.60 -3.71 -19.93
C GLY A 115 5.95 -5.03 -20.30
N SER A 116 4.69 -4.99 -20.71
CA SER A 116 4.22 -5.97 -21.68
C SER A 116 4.95 -5.61 -22.97
N ALA A 117 6.18 -6.11 -23.08
CA ALA A 117 6.85 -6.22 -24.36
C ALA A 117 5.94 -7.09 -25.24
N MET A 118 5.35 -6.46 -26.24
CA MET A 118 4.96 -7.12 -27.49
C MET A 118 5.88 -6.56 -28.57
#